data_AF-A0A410WTL7-F1
#
_entry.id   AF-A0A410WTL7-F1
#
_cell.length_a   1.000
_cell.length_b   1.000
_cell.length_c   1.000
_cell.angle_alpha   90.00
_cell.angle_beta   90.00
_cell.angle_gamma   90.00
#
_symmetry.space_group_name_H-M   'P 1'
#
loop_
_entity.id
_entity.type
_entity.pdbx_description
1 polymer ?
#
loop_
_entity_poly.entity_id
_entity_poly.type
_entity_poly.pdbx_seq_one_letter_code
_entity_poly.pdbx_strand_id
1 'polypeptide(L)'
;MEKQKLISLLQPKDYERVYIHNEIFTELKNTDKIKSATNIAFAYCYYCLNCYLFRYCKYGNAYWFTKETLIEMLGFARNNKTFDYLIKKNGLLDRLGLTETVSDLPVQSEFDDQFVSFIMYKALNDKEIFTLPHKYTVKKPIKAFRRYEDDVFDGTFYDISNTHLFSIHRFIQIISNPDLGAIGFFMFQYLLYNCAKFPSGYFITLIRLSEELSLSTGTIQKYINNLEKTGNIRIEQPKRYLKEGEWKRYANTYFINH
;
A
#
# COMPACT_ATOMS: atom_id res chain seq x y z
N MET A 1 -4.14 -15.01 -5.64
CA MET A 1 -3.25 -15.26 -6.79
C MET A 1 -1.96 -15.88 -6.27
N GLU A 2 -1.40 -16.86 -6.96
CA GLU A 2 -0.14 -17.48 -6.54
C GLU A 2 1.05 -16.52 -6.62
N LYS A 3 2.01 -16.69 -5.72
CA LYS A 3 3.23 -15.87 -5.62
C LYS A 3 3.99 -15.76 -6.94
N GLN A 4 4.15 -16.88 -7.66
CA GLN A 4 4.91 -16.90 -8.92
C GLN A 4 4.24 -16.08 -10.02
N LYS A 5 2.90 -16.10 -10.09
CA LYS A 5 2.14 -15.27 -11.02
C LYS A 5 2.31 -13.78 -10.69
N LEU A 6 2.32 -13.39 -9.41
CA LEU A 6 2.61 -12.00 -9.00
C LEU A 6 4.03 -11.57 -9.39
N ILE A 7 5.04 -12.42 -9.18
CA ILE A 7 6.43 -12.13 -9.57
C ILE A 7 6.54 -11.94 -11.09
N SER A 8 5.91 -12.84 -11.86
CA SER A 8 5.88 -12.76 -13.32
C SER A 8 5.24 -11.46 -13.83
N LEU A 9 4.13 -11.02 -13.20
CA LEU A 9 3.42 -9.81 -13.62
C LEU A 9 4.16 -8.53 -13.19
N LEU A 10 4.68 -8.48 -11.96
CA LEU A 10 5.26 -7.27 -11.37
C LEU A 10 6.74 -7.10 -11.66
N GLN A 11 7.43 -8.18 -12.05
CA GLN A 11 8.85 -8.23 -12.39
C GLN A 11 9.70 -7.38 -11.43
N PRO A 12 9.63 -7.66 -10.11
CA PRO A 12 10.24 -6.81 -9.10
C PRO A 12 11.77 -6.84 -9.23
N LYS A 13 12.42 -5.69 -9.03
CA LYS A 13 13.88 -5.57 -9.00
C LYS A 13 14.36 -5.09 -7.64
N ASP A 14 15.50 -5.60 -7.18
CA ASP A 14 15.99 -5.37 -5.82
C ASP A 14 16.30 -3.91 -5.48
N TYR A 15 16.54 -3.06 -6.50
CA TYR A 15 16.80 -1.63 -6.33
C TYR A 15 15.53 -0.77 -6.34
N GLU A 16 14.36 -1.36 -6.61
CA GLU A 16 13.10 -0.61 -6.68
C GLU A 16 12.63 -0.22 -5.26
N ARG A 17 12.42 1.07 -5.03
CA ARG A 17 12.02 1.69 -3.77
C ARG A 17 10.90 2.70 -4.04
N VAL A 18 9.79 2.54 -3.32
CA VAL A 18 8.66 3.46 -3.37
C VAL A 18 8.39 3.91 -1.95
N TYR A 19 8.17 5.19 -1.76
CA TYR A 19 7.81 5.76 -0.47
C TYR A 19 6.36 6.20 -0.49
N ILE A 20 5.66 5.92 0.61
CA ILE A 20 4.24 6.22 0.80
C ILE A 20 4.13 7.22 1.94
N HIS A 21 3.37 8.29 1.72
CA HIS A 21 3.15 9.34 2.70
C HIS A 21 2.42 8.79 3.93
N ASN A 22 2.87 9.14 5.13
CA ASN A 22 2.34 8.56 6.38
C ASN A 22 0.90 8.99 6.67
N GLU A 23 0.46 10.13 6.14
CA GLU A 23 -0.88 10.68 6.34
C GLU A 23 -1.98 9.74 5.79
N ILE A 24 -1.64 8.84 4.85
CA ILE A 24 -2.59 7.89 4.25
C ILE A 24 -3.35 7.06 5.28
N PHE A 25 -2.71 6.69 6.39
CA PHE A 25 -3.36 5.90 7.43
C PHE A 25 -4.51 6.68 8.08
N THR A 26 -4.30 7.97 8.33
CA THR A 26 -5.31 8.86 8.89
C THR A 26 -6.36 9.24 7.84
N GLU A 27 -5.96 9.51 6.59
CA GLU A 27 -6.88 9.85 5.49
C GLU A 27 -7.87 8.72 5.20
N LEU A 28 -7.40 7.47 5.18
CA LEU A 28 -8.28 6.31 4.96
C LEU A 28 -9.13 5.97 6.19
N LYS A 29 -8.64 6.21 7.40
CA LYS A 29 -9.39 5.95 8.63
C LYS A 29 -10.51 6.97 8.87
N ASN A 30 -10.22 8.25 8.64
CA ASN A 30 -11.11 9.35 9.02
C ASN A 30 -12.24 9.61 8.02
N THR A 31 -12.36 8.81 6.96
CA THR A 31 -13.51 8.86 6.08
C THR A 31 -14.61 7.91 6.55
N ASP A 32 -15.75 8.48 6.92
CA ASP A 32 -17.01 7.77 7.18
C ASP A 32 -17.55 6.98 5.97
N LYS A 33 -16.94 7.17 4.79
CA LYS A 33 -17.34 6.56 3.52
C LYS A 33 -16.75 5.17 3.28
N ILE A 34 -15.76 4.74 4.07
CA ILE A 34 -15.20 3.39 3.94
C ILE A 34 -15.95 2.42 4.84
N LYS A 35 -16.48 1.36 4.23
CA LYS A 35 -17.49 0.47 4.84
C LYS A 35 -16.92 -0.54 5.84
N SER A 36 -15.62 -0.83 5.79
CA SER A 36 -15.00 -1.88 6.60
C SER A 36 -13.48 -1.78 6.59
N ALA A 37 -12.82 -2.39 7.58
CA ALA A 37 -11.36 -2.50 7.60
C ALA A 37 -10.79 -3.28 6.41
N THR A 38 -11.52 -4.26 5.86
CA THR A 38 -11.12 -4.92 4.60
C THR A 38 -11.06 -3.91 3.45
N ASN A 39 -12.01 -2.99 3.38
CA ASN A 39 -12.02 -1.94 2.36
C ASN A 39 -10.90 -0.90 2.59
N ILE A 40 -10.55 -0.60 3.85
CA ILE A 40 -9.39 0.23 4.20
C ILE A 40 -8.09 -0.45 3.72
N ALA A 41 -7.90 -1.72 4.09
CA ALA A 41 -6.72 -2.49 3.70
C ALA A 41 -6.60 -2.61 2.19
N PHE A 42 -7.72 -2.87 1.50
CA PHE A 42 -7.78 -2.87 0.04
C PHE A 42 -7.36 -1.51 -0.54
N ALA A 43 -7.97 -0.41 -0.07
CA ALA A 43 -7.67 0.94 -0.54
C ALA A 43 -6.18 1.29 -0.40
N TYR A 44 -5.60 0.99 0.77
CA TYR A 44 -4.19 1.20 1.04
C TYR A 44 -3.30 0.38 0.10
N CYS A 45 -3.55 -0.94 -0.02
CA CYS A 45 -2.76 -1.81 -0.89
C CYS A 45 -2.87 -1.42 -2.37
N TYR A 46 -4.08 -1.04 -2.80
CA TYR A 46 -4.34 -0.57 -4.15
C TYR A 46 -3.58 0.72 -4.47
N TYR A 47 -3.59 1.67 -3.54
CA TYR A 47 -2.81 2.91 -3.67
C TYR A 47 -1.31 2.62 -3.77
N CYS A 48 -0.76 1.82 -2.85
CA CYS A 48 0.66 1.45 -2.86
C CYS A 48 1.07 0.77 -4.17
N LEU A 49 0.25 -0.16 -4.67
CA LEU A 49 0.49 -0.84 -5.94
C LEU A 49 0.51 0.16 -7.10
N ASN A 50 -0.42 1.11 -7.14
CA ASN A 50 -0.41 2.14 -8.19
C ASN A 50 0.81 3.06 -8.09
N CYS A 51 1.27 3.44 -6.88
CA CYS A 51 2.54 4.16 -6.72
C CYS A 51 3.71 3.41 -7.35
N TYR A 52 3.80 2.11 -7.11
CA TYR A 52 4.85 1.27 -7.69
C TYR A 52 4.74 1.14 -9.21
N LEU A 53 3.54 0.82 -9.73
CA LEU A 53 3.32 0.66 -11.15
C LEU A 53 3.61 1.95 -11.92
N PHE A 54 3.25 3.11 -11.35
CA PHE A 54 3.48 4.42 -11.96
C PHE A 54 4.97 4.79 -11.93
N ARG A 55 5.66 4.64 -10.78
CA ARG A 55 7.09 4.99 -10.64
C ARG A 55 7.99 4.22 -11.61
N TYR A 56 7.64 2.96 -11.87
CA TYR A 56 8.46 2.06 -12.70
C TYR A 56 7.84 1.73 -14.06
N CYS A 57 6.79 2.45 -14.46
CA CYS A 57 6.17 2.33 -15.80
C CYS A 57 5.66 0.91 -16.13
N LYS A 58 5.17 0.18 -15.13
CA LYS A 58 4.84 -1.27 -15.26
C LYS A 58 3.39 -1.58 -15.63
N TYR A 59 2.63 -0.62 -16.15
CA TYR A 59 1.23 -0.83 -16.55
C TYR A 59 1.07 -1.65 -17.85
N GLY A 60 2.15 -1.85 -18.62
CA GLY A 60 2.06 -2.39 -19.99
C GLY A 60 3.23 -3.26 -20.47
N ASN A 61 4.07 -3.83 -19.60
CA ASN A 61 5.25 -4.60 -20.05
C ASN A 61 4.90 -5.76 -21.01
N ALA A 62 4.00 -6.66 -20.58
CA ALA A 62 3.55 -7.81 -21.40
C ALA A 62 2.02 -7.96 -21.46
N TYR A 63 1.31 -7.36 -20.50
CA TYR A 63 -0.14 -7.39 -20.40
C TYR A 63 -0.62 -6.05 -19.84
N TRP A 64 -1.63 -5.48 -20.48
CA TRP A 64 -2.30 -4.29 -19.96
C TRP A 64 -3.11 -4.65 -18.72
N PHE A 65 -2.72 -4.11 -17.56
CA PHE A 65 -3.45 -4.39 -16.33
C PHE A 65 -4.82 -3.72 -16.36
N THR A 66 -5.88 -4.53 -16.26
CA THR A 66 -7.23 -4.02 -16.07
C THR A 66 -7.51 -3.82 -14.58
N LYS A 67 -8.60 -3.11 -14.25
CA LYS A 67 -9.10 -2.99 -12.89
C LYS A 67 -9.22 -4.36 -12.21
N GLU A 68 -9.75 -5.34 -12.93
CA GLU A 68 -9.96 -6.70 -12.47
C GLU A 68 -8.63 -7.42 -12.19
N THR A 69 -7.61 -7.21 -13.04
CA THR A 69 -6.25 -7.73 -12.79
C THR A 69 -5.67 -7.16 -11.50
N LEU A 70 -5.81 -5.84 -11.28
CA LEU A 70 -5.32 -5.20 -10.05
C LEU A 70 -6.05 -5.73 -8.80
N ILE A 71 -7.37 -5.96 -8.88
CA ILE A 71 -8.13 -6.58 -7.78
C ILE A 71 -7.61 -7.99 -7.48
N GLU A 72 -7.34 -8.79 -8.53
CA GLU A 72 -6.80 -10.14 -8.38
C GLU A 72 -5.40 -10.13 -7.74
N MET A 73 -4.56 -9.15 -8.12
CA MET A 73 -3.22 -8.97 -7.55
C MET A 73 -3.26 -8.74 -6.04
N LEU A 74 -4.31 -8.09 -5.54
CA LEU A 74 -4.52 -7.84 -4.11
C LEU A 74 -5.13 -9.03 -3.36
N GLY A 75 -5.31 -10.18 -4.03
CA GLY A 75 -5.81 -11.42 -3.44
C GLY A 75 -7.33 -11.57 -3.46
N PHE A 76 -8.06 -10.73 -4.19
CA PHE A 76 -9.52 -10.79 -4.27
C PHE A 76 -10.00 -11.41 -5.59
N ALA A 77 -11.26 -11.86 -5.62
CA ALA A 77 -11.85 -12.38 -6.85
C ALA A 77 -11.89 -11.31 -7.95
N ARG A 78 -11.50 -11.69 -9.17
CA ARG A 78 -11.34 -10.80 -10.33
C ARG A 78 -12.59 -9.94 -10.62
N ASN A 79 -13.78 -10.50 -10.44
CA ASN A 79 -15.07 -9.85 -10.67
C ASN A 79 -15.69 -9.22 -9.41
N ASN A 80 -14.92 -9.05 -8.33
CA ASN A 80 -15.43 -8.51 -7.08
C ASN A 80 -15.75 -7.00 -7.21
N LYS A 81 -17.06 -6.69 -7.24
CA LYS A 81 -17.56 -5.30 -7.34
C LYS A 81 -17.58 -4.55 -6.01
N THR A 82 -17.26 -5.20 -4.89
CA THR A 82 -17.27 -4.59 -3.54
C THR A 82 -16.41 -3.33 -3.47
N PHE A 83 -15.32 -3.29 -4.23
CA PHE A 83 -14.34 -2.20 -4.22
C PHE A 83 -14.59 -1.14 -5.30
N ASP A 84 -15.60 -1.30 -6.15
CA ASP A 84 -15.85 -0.38 -7.27
C ASP A 84 -16.05 1.07 -6.79
N TYR A 85 -16.70 1.27 -5.65
CA TYR A 85 -16.93 2.61 -5.10
C TYR A 85 -15.63 3.30 -4.65
N LEU A 86 -14.56 2.54 -4.40
CA LEU A 86 -13.23 3.05 -4.05
C LEU A 86 -12.46 3.45 -5.31
N ILE A 87 -12.41 2.57 -6.31
CA ILE A 87 -11.42 2.63 -7.40
C ILE A 87 -11.98 2.94 -8.78
N LYS A 88 -13.30 3.03 -8.98
CA LYS A 88 -13.81 3.52 -10.27
C LYS A 88 -13.41 4.97 -10.52
N LYS A 89 -13.56 5.44 -11.75
CA LYS A 89 -13.42 6.87 -12.06
C LYS A 89 -14.37 7.68 -11.17
N ASN A 90 -13.85 8.74 -10.55
CA ASN A 90 -14.57 9.56 -9.57
C ASN A 90 -15.00 8.76 -8.31
N GLY A 91 -14.35 7.62 -8.05
CA GLY A 91 -14.51 6.82 -6.84
C GLY A 91 -13.95 7.53 -5.61
N LEU A 92 -14.03 6.88 -4.45
CA LEU A 92 -13.61 7.49 -3.19
C LEU A 92 -12.14 7.90 -3.19
N LEU A 93 -11.24 7.08 -3.73
CA LEU A 93 -9.81 7.43 -3.75
C LEU A 93 -9.52 8.64 -4.65
N ASP A 94 -10.29 8.80 -5.74
CA ASP A 94 -10.20 10.00 -6.58
C ASP A 94 -10.69 11.23 -5.82
N ARG A 95 -11.81 11.11 -5.10
CA ARG A 95 -12.38 12.22 -4.32
C ARG A 95 -11.56 12.61 -3.09
N LEU A 96 -10.76 11.68 -2.55
CA LEU A 96 -9.81 11.96 -1.48
C LEU A 96 -8.51 12.60 -2.00
N GLY A 97 -8.36 12.75 -3.32
CA GLY A 97 -7.12 13.25 -3.91
C GLY A 97 -5.94 12.30 -3.74
N LEU A 98 -6.21 11.00 -3.53
CA LEU A 98 -5.19 9.95 -3.51
C LEU A 98 -4.86 9.49 -4.92
N THR A 99 -5.87 9.31 -5.76
CA THR A 99 -5.69 8.88 -7.16
C THR A 99 -6.38 9.81 -8.15
N GLU A 100 -6.03 9.68 -9.42
CA GLU A 100 -6.77 10.31 -10.51
C GLU A 100 -6.84 9.31 -11.68
N THR A 101 -8.00 9.22 -12.32
CA THR A 101 -8.15 8.35 -13.49
C THR A 101 -7.68 9.08 -14.75
N VAL A 102 -6.57 8.63 -15.32
CA VAL A 102 -5.93 9.25 -16.49
C VAL A 102 -5.82 8.27 -17.65
N SER A 103 -5.90 8.78 -18.88
CA SER A 103 -5.61 8.01 -20.10
C SER A 103 -4.16 8.16 -20.58
N ASP A 104 -3.40 9.05 -19.94
CA ASP A 104 -1.99 9.26 -20.21
C ASP A 104 -1.18 8.66 -19.06
N LEU A 105 -0.38 7.65 -19.39
CA LEU A 105 0.37 6.84 -18.43
C LEU A 105 1.87 6.97 -18.72
N PRO A 106 2.73 6.77 -17.71
CA PRO A 106 4.17 6.84 -17.92
C PRO A 106 4.63 5.56 -18.62
N VAL A 107 5.47 5.72 -19.63
CA VAL A 107 6.05 4.61 -20.41
C VAL A 107 7.52 4.39 -20.08
N GLN A 108 8.20 5.44 -19.63
CA GLN A 108 9.58 5.42 -19.21
C GLN A 108 9.76 6.45 -18.09
N SER A 109 10.61 6.12 -17.12
CA SER A 109 11.07 7.04 -16.09
C SER A 109 12.56 7.26 -16.23
N GLU A 110 12.97 8.49 -16.02
CA GLU A 110 14.37 8.92 -16.06
C GLU A 110 14.70 9.53 -14.70
N PHE A 111 15.92 9.28 -14.24
CA PHE A 111 16.45 9.84 -13.01
C PHE A 111 17.57 10.80 -13.39
N ASP A 112 17.37 12.07 -13.12
CA ASP A 112 18.35 13.13 -13.36
C ASP A 112 18.48 14.01 -12.12
N ASP A 113 19.70 14.24 -11.64
CA ASP A 113 20.03 15.09 -10.49
C ASP A 113 19.07 14.97 -9.29
N GLN A 114 18.74 13.72 -8.89
CA GLN A 114 17.83 13.36 -7.78
C GLN A 114 16.33 13.50 -8.07
N PHE A 115 15.94 13.99 -9.25
CA PHE A 115 14.55 14.09 -9.68
C PHE A 115 14.17 12.94 -10.60
N VAL A 116 12.94 12.43 -10.44
CA VAL A 116 12.35 11.49 -11.39
C VAL A 116 11.46 12.23 -12.38
N SER A 117 11.75 12.10 -13.67
CA SER A 117 10.90 12.57 -14.74
C SER A 117 10.25 11.37 -15.44
N PHE A 118 9.13 11.64 -16.13
CA PHE A 118 8.39 10.60 -16.83
C PHE A 118 8.15 11.01 -18.28
N ILE A 119 8.49 10.11 -19.19
CA ILE A 119 7.99 10.18 -20.56
C ILE A 119 6.58 9.59 -20.54
N MET A 120 5.61 10.41 -20.93
CA MET A 120 4.19 10.05 -20.94
C MET A 120 3.79 9.50 -22.31
N TYR A 121 2.85 8.56 -22.33
CA TYR A 121 2.39 7.91 -23.56
C TYR A 121 1.96 8.90 -24.65
N LYS A 122 1.21 9.95 -24.30
CA LYS A 122 0.74 10.93 -25.28
C LYS A 122 1.85 11.77 -25.90
N ALA A 123 3.01 11.85 -25.26
CA ALA A 123 4.19 12.55 -25.77
C ALA A 123 5.03 11.69 -26.74
N LEU A 124 4.72 10.39 -26.87
CA LEU A 124 5.37 9.54 -27.86
C LEU A 124 4.87 9.91 -29.28
N ASN A 125 5.84 10.22 -30.15
CA ASN A 125 5.57 10.49 -31.57
C ASN A 125 5.22 9.20 -32.33
N ASP A 126 5.78 8.06 -31.92
CA ASP A 126 5.68 6.78 -32.62
C ASP A 126 4.79 5.79 -31.84
N LYS A 127 3.47 6.00 -31.91
CA LYS A 127 2.46 5.22 -31.16
C LYS A 127 2.28 3.79 -31.68
N GLU A 128 2.88 3.47 -32.82
CA GLU A 128 2.75 2.15 -33.47
C GLU A 128 3.46 1.04 -32.67
N ILE A 129 4.55 1.37 -31.96
CA ILE A 129 5.32 0.39 -31.16
C ILE A 129 4.58 0.04 -29.85
N PHE A 130 3.69 0.92 -29.36
CA PHE A 130 3.04 0.78 -28.06
C PHE A 130 1.53 1.07 -28.16
N THR A 131 0.76 0.19 -28.78
CA THR A 131 -0.67 0.43 -28.96
C THR A 131 -1.45 0.17 -27.66
N LEU A 132 -2.08 1.21 -27.11
CA LEU A 132 -2.99 1.07 -25.98
C LEU A 132 -4.32 0.41 -26.37
N PRO A 133 -4.91 -0.43 -25.50
CA PRO A 133 -6.30 -0.83 -25.64
C PRO A 133 -7.23 0.38 -25.72
N HIS A 134 -8.34 0.22 -26.45
CA HIS A 134 -9.32 1.30 -26.58
C HIS A 134 -9.81 1.79 -25.21
N LYS A 135 -9.74 3.10 -24.97
CA LYS A 135 -10.12 3.76 -23.70
C LYS A 135 -9.37 3.21 -22.47
N TYR A 136 -8.13 2.75 -22.65
CA TYR A 136 -7.29 2.35 -21.52
C TYR A 136 -7.07 3.53 -20.57
N THR A 137 -7.22 3.27 -19.27
CA THR A 137 -7.00 4.26 -18.22
C THR A 137 -6.31 3.60 -17.04
N VAL A 138 -5.52 4.40 -16.34
CA VAL A 138 -4.79 4.00 -15.12
C VAL A 138 -5.12 4.95 -13.98
N LYS A 139 -4.69 4.59 -12.76
CA LYS A 139 -4.80 5.44 -11.58
C LYS A 139 -3.46 6.13 -11.31
N LYS A 140 -3.38 7.41 -11.62
CA LYS A 140 -2.25 8.27 -11.25
C LYS A 140 -2.26 8.49 -9.73
N PRO A 141 -1.18 8.18 -9.00
CA PRO A 141 -1.08 8.39 -7.56
C PRO A 141 -0.77 9.87 -7.28
N ILE A 142 -1.78 10.66 -6.93
CA ILE A 142 -1.64 12.13 -6.79
C ILE A 142 -0.61 12.51 -5.72
N LYS A 143 -0.68 11.90 -4.53
CA LYS A 143 0.27 12.16 -3.43
C LYS A 143 1.72 11.71 -3.69
N ALA A 144 1.96 10.99 -4.78
CA ALA A 144 3.33 10.72 -5.24
C ALA A 144 3.93 11.90 -6.02
N PHE A 145 3.08 12.73 -6.65
CA PHE A 145 3.52 13.93 -7.38
C PHE A 145 3.42 15.21 -6.56
N ARG A 146 2.34 15.36 -5.77
CA ARG A 146 2.06 16.56 -4.97
C ARG A 146 1.39 16.22 -3.65
N ARG A 147 1.81 16.79 -2.52
CA ARG A 147 1.30 16.51 -1.18
C ARG A 147 0.64 17.70 -0.51
N TYR A 148 1.30 18.86 -0.50
CA TYR A 148 0.88 20.02 0.29
C TYR A 148 0.38 21.17 -0.59
N GLU A 149 1.11 21.50 -1.65
CA GLU A 149 0.80 22.62 -2.52
C GLU A 149 0.38 22.16 -3.92
N ASP A 150 -0.59 22.86 -4.50
CA ASP A 150 -0.91 22.69 -5.91
C ASP A 150 0.23 23.27 -6.76
N ASP A 151 0.54 22.62 -7.87
CA ASP A 151 1.60 22.99 -8.82
C ASP A 151 3.05 22.91 -8.30
N VAL A 152 3.27 22.36 -7.10
CA VAL A 152 4.60 22.03 -6.58
C VAL A 152 4.84 20.52 -6.64
N PHE A 153 6.02 20.12 -7.13
CA PHE A 153 6.46 18.72 -7.11
C PHE A 153 7.08 18.35 -5.75
N ASP A 154 6.25 18.32 -4.71
CA ASP A 154 6.60 17.97 -3.32
C ASP A 154 6.10 16.55 -2.91
N GLY A 155 5.62 15.77 -3.88
CA GLY A 155 5.11 14.42 -3.64
C GLY A 155 6.20 13.40 -3.31
N THR A 156 5.79 12.18 -2.92
CA THR A 156 6.73 11.13 -2.48
C THR A 156 7.70 10.62 -3.54
N PHE A 157 7.56 11.05 -4.80
CA PHE A 157 8.56 10.83 -5.83
C PHE A 157 9.76 11.78 -5.74
N TYR A 158 9.59 12.92 -5.07
CA TYR A 158 10.55 14.01 -4.98
C TYR A 158 11.01 14.26 -3.54
N ASP A 159 10.09 14.19 -2.57
CA ASP A 159 10.38 14.33 -1.14
C ASP A 159 9.90 13.10 -0.35
N ILE A 160 10.85 12.42 0.30
CA ILE A 160 10.60 11.24 1.13
C ILE A 160 10.37 11.57 2.61
N SER A 161 10.30 12.85 2.97
CA SER A 161 10.00 13.29 4.34
C SER A 161 8.62 12.79 4.80
N ASN A 162 8.53 12.37 6.07
CA ASN A 162 7.30 11.81 6.64
C ASN A 162 6.65 10.70 5.78
N THR A 163 7.46 9.77 5.29
CA THR A 163 7.01 8.59 4.54
C THR A 163 7.38 7.28 5.24
N HIS A 164 6.86 6.17 4.72
CA HIS A 164 7.33 4.82 5.00
C HIS A 164 7.65 4.09 3.69
N LEU A 165 8.56 3.11 3.78
CA LEU A 165 9.01 2.34 2.62
C LEU A 165 7.98 1.29 2.21
N PHE A 166 7.54 1.33 0.95
CA PHE A 166 6.84 0.24 0.29
C PHE A 166 7.83 -0.66 -0.46
N SER A 167 8.05 -1.86 0.07
CA SER A 167 8.84 -2.91 -0.60
C SER A 167 7.92 -3.84 -1.40
N ILE A 168 8.14 -3.90 -2.72
CA ILE A 168 7.37 -4.79 -3.60
C ILE A 168 7.61 -6.27 -3.27
N HIS A 169 8.81 -6.64 -2.81
CA HIS A 169 9.11 -8.02 -2.42
C HIS A 169 8.32 -8.43 -1.16
N ARG A 170 8.29 -7.56 -0.14
CA ARG A 170 7.46 -7.78 1.07
C ARG A 170 5.97 -7.80 0.71
N PHE A 171 5.55 -6.92 -0.19
CA PHE A 171 4.17 -6.91 -0.70
C PHE A 171 3.79 -8.25 -1.33
N ILE A 172 4.59 -8.75 -2.29
CA ILE A 172 4.35 -10.04 -2.94
C ILE A 172 4.33 -11.17 -1.90
N GLN A 173 5.30 -11.19 -0.97
CA GLN A 173 5.38 -12.22 0.07
C GLN A 173 4.14 -12.25 0.96
N ILE A 174 3.66 -11.10 1.42
CA ILE A 174 2.54 -11.01 2.36
C ILE A 174 1.20 -11.17 1.66
N ILE A 175 0.99 -10.51 0.52
CA ILE A 175 -0.28 -10.58 -0.23
C ILE A 175 -0.56 -11.98 -0.77
N SER A 176 0.48 -12.72 -1.20
CA SER A 176 0.32 -14.10 -1.66
C SER A 176 0.14 -15.13 -0.54
N ASN A 177 0.34 -14.74 0.72
CA ASN A 177 0.12 -15.63 1.85
C ASN A 177 -1.38 -15.69 2.19
N PRO A 178 -2.01 -16.89 2.18
CA PRO A 178 -3.45 -17.06 2.38
C PRO A 178 -3.92 -16.64 3.77
N ASP A 179 -3.03 -16.61 4.76
CA ASP A 179 -3.32 -16.25 6.15
C ASP A 179 -3.11 -14.75 6.45
N LEU A 180 -2.58 -13.99 5.49
CA LEU A 180 -2.25 -12.57 5.61
C LEU A 180 -3.02 -11.70 4.60
N GLY A 181 -2.77 -11.88 3.31
CA GLY A 181 -3.38 -11.07 2.25
C GLY A 181 -3.27 -9.55 2.47
N ALA A 182 -4.25 -8.80 1.96
CA ALA A 182 -4.28 -7.33 2.03
C ALA A 182 -4.32 -6.78 3.47
N ILE A 183 -5.06 -7.44 4.38
CA ILE A 183 -5.15 -7.00 5.77
C ILE A 183 -3.82 -7.18 6.49
N GLY A 184 -3.17 -8.34 6.30
CA GLY A 184 -1.85 -8.60 6.86
C GLY A 184 -0.81 -7.61 6.33
N PHE A 185 -0.85 -7.26 5.05
CA PHE A 185 0.06 -6.27 4.48
C PHE A 185 -0.18 -4.86 5.02
N PHE A 186 -1.45 -4.43 5.08
CA PHE A 186 -1.82 -3.13 5.66
C PHE A 186 -1.35 -2.99 7.11
N MET A 187 -1.56 -4.04 7.92
CA MET A 187 -1.11 -4.08 9.31
C MET A 187 0.42 -4.06 9.43
N PHE A 188 1.12 -4.84 8.60
CA PHE A 188 2.59 -4.81 8.54
C PHE A 188 3.11 -3.40 8.25
N GLN A 189 2.52 -2.71 7.27
CA GLN A 189 2.93 -1.36 6.91
C GLN A 189 2.63 -0.33 8.00
N TYR A 190 1.50 -0.48 8.70
CA TYR A 190 1.19 0.36 9.85
C TYR A 190 2.22 0.19 10.98
N LEU A 191 2.61 -1.05 11.26
CA LEU A 191 3.66 -1.35 12.24
C LEU A 191 5.01 -0.82 11.78
N LEU A 192 5.35 -0.92 10.48
CA LEU A 192 6.59 -0.40 9.91
C LEU A 192 6.72 1.10 10.14
N TYR A 193 5.68 1.84 9.76
CA TYR A 193 5.58 3.27 9.97
C TYR A 193 5.77 3.66 11.45
N ASN A 194 5.11 2.97 12.37
CA ASN A 194 5.23 3.29 13.79
C ASN A 194 6.59 2.89 14.38
N CYS A 195 7.15 1.72 14.01
CA CYS A 195 8.47 1.31 14.49
C CYS A 195 9.58 2.25 14.01
N ALA A 196 9.44 2.87 12.83
CA ALA A 196 10.37 3.90 12.37
C ALA A 196 10.39 5.15 13.28
N LYS A 197 9.29 5.43 14.00
CA LYS A 197 9.19 6.52 14.99
C LYS A 197 9.73 6.15 16.36
N PHE A 198 9.78 4.86 16.68
CA PHE A 198 10.14 4.34 18.00
C PHE A 198 11.28 3.31 17.86
N PRO A 199 12.55 3.74 17.92
CA PRO A 199 13.71 2.87 17.72
C PRO A 199 13.77 1.67 18.68
N SER A 200 13.24 1.83 19.89
CA SER A 200 13.14 0.76 20.90
C SER A 200 11.95 -0.18 20.70
N GLY A 201 11.27 -0.10 19.56
CA GLY A 201 10.05 -0.82 19.23
C GLY A 201 8.79 -0.03 19.54
N TYR A 202 7.71 -0.40 18.85
CA TYR A 202 6.42 0.26 19.00
C TYR A 202 5.60 -0.40 20.12
N PHE A 203 5.36 0.33 21.20
CA PHE A 203 4.61 -0.14 22.37
C PHE A 203 3.11 0.19 22.24
N ILE A 204 2.26 -0.83 22.04
CA ILE A 204 0.81 -0.63 21.90
C ILE A 204 -0.01 -1.85 22.34
N THR A 205 -1.18 -1.61 22.92
CA THR A 205 -2.12 -2.69 23.32
C THR A 205 -2.90 -3.18 22.11
N LEU A 206 -3.35 -4.44 22.14
CA LEU A 206 -4.21 -4.98 21.07
C LEU A 206 -5.52 -4.20 20.92
N ILE A 207 -6.06 -3.66 22.03
CA ILE A 207 -7.28 -2.85 22.04
C ILE A 207 -7.05 -1.54 21.28
N ARG A 208 -5.98 -0.82 21.61
CA ARG A 208 -5.68 0.44 20.92
C ARG A 208 -5.33 0.22 19.45
N LEU A 209 -4.60 -0.85 19.13
CA LEU A 209 -4.29 -1.20 17.74
C LEU A 209 -5.55 -1.59 16.96
N SER A 210 -6.51 -2.23 17.62
CA SER A 210 -7.84 -2.55 17.09
C SER A 210 -8.63 -1.28 16.73
N GLU A 211 -8.59 -0.26 17.60
CA GLU A 211 -9.19 1.06 17.33
C GLU A 211 -8.46 1.83 16.23
N GLU A 212 -7.14 1.74 16.17
CA GLU A 212 -6.31 2.42 15.17
C GLU A 212 -6.51 1.86 13.77
N LEU A 213 -6.70 0.54 13.64
CA LEU A 213 -6.88 -0.14 12.35
C LEU A 213 -8.34 -0.49 12.02
N SER A 214 -9.29 -0.13 12.90
CA SER A 214 -10.72 -0.46 12.77
C SER A 214 -11.00 -1.96 12.59
N LEU A 215 -10.15 -2.82 13.15
CA LEU A 215 -10.25 -4.28 13.13
C LEU A 215 -10.62 -4.78 14.52
N SER A 216 -11.32 -5.92 14.64
CA SER A 216 -11.55 -6.50 15.97
C SER A 216 -10.25 -6.97 16.61
N THR A 217 -10.16 -6.95 17.94
CA THR A 217 -8.99 -7.45 18.69
C THR A 217 -8.62 -8.88 18.34
N GLY A 218 -9.61 -9.77 18.13
CA GLY A 218 -9.36 -11.14 17.66
C GLY A 218 -8.72 -11.19 16.27
N THR A 219 -9.13 -10.28 15.37
CA THR A 219 -8.54 -10.15 14.03
C THR A 219 -7.11 -9.62 14.12
N ILE A 220 -6.88 -8.58 14.93
CA ILE A 220 -5.55 -8.05 15.22
C ILE A 220 -4.63 -9.16 15.71
N GLN A 221 -5.04 -9.90 16.75
CA GLN A 221 -4.25 -10.98 17.32
C GLN A 221 -3.92 -12.07 16.28
N LYS A 222 -4.89 -12.45 15.44
CA LYS A 222 -4.68 -13.42 14.36
C LYS A 222 -3.58 -12.95 13.40
N TYR A 223 -3.71 -11.74 12.85
CA TYR A 223 -2.76 -11.24 11.85
C TYR A 223 -1.38 -10.97 12.43
N ILE A 224 -1.29 -10.47 13.65
CA ILE A 224 -0.01 -10.29 14.37
C ILE A 224 0.71 -11.62 14.54
N ASN A 225 0.01 -12.66 15.00
CA ASN A 225 0.59 -14.00 15.16
C ASN A 225 1.08 -14.55 13.81
N ASN A 226 0.33 -14.32 12.74
CA ASN A 226 0.71 -14.77 11.41
C ASN A 226 1.91 -13.98 10.85
N LEU A 227 1.99 -12.67 11.10
CA LEU A 227 3.13 -11.83 10.73
C LEU A 227 4.39 -12.24 11.49
N GLU A 228 4.28 -12.58 12.77
CA GLU A 228 5.40 -13.08 13.57
C GLU A 228 5.87 -14.46 13.08
N LYS A 229 4.94 -15.41 12.89
CA LYS A 229 5.24 -16.75 12.37
C LYS A 229 5.93 -16.73 11.00
N THR A 230 5.62 -15.74 10.18
CA THR A 230 6.22 -15.57 8.85
C THR A 230 7.51 -14.74 8.87
N GLY A 231 7.99 -14.36 10.06
CA GLY A 231 9.23 -13.62 10.24
C GLY A 231 9.18 -12.17 9.79
N ASN A 232 7.99 -11.58 9.59
CA ASN A 232 7.85 -10.18 9.19
C ASN A 232 7.99 -9.23 10.38
N ILE A 233 7.57 -9.67 11.57
CA ILE A 233 7.69 -8.91 12.81
C ILE A 233 8.24 -9.79 13.93
N ARG A 234 8.67 -9.16 15.02
CA ARG A 234 8.98 -9.81 16.30
C ARG A 234 8.17 -9.13 17.39
N ILE A 235 7.60 -9.92 18.30
CA ILE A 235 6.79 -9.41 19.41
C ILE A 235 7.49 -9.70 20.72
N GLU A 236 7.73 -8.65 21.51
CA GLU A 236 8.14 -8.80 22.90
C GLU A 236 6.91 -8.68 23.80
N GLN A 237 6.55 -9.80 24.42
CA GLN A 237 5.47 -9.84 25.39
C GLN A 237 6.01 -9.43 26.77
N PRO A 238 5.48 -8.37 27.38
CA PRO A 238 6.00 -7.88 28.65
C PRO A 238 5.59 -8.78 29.82
N LYS A 239 6.27 -8.55 30.96
CA LYS A 239 5.95 -9.17 32.25
C LYS A 239 4.52 -8.81 32.69
N ARG A 240 3.89 -9.69 33.46
CA ARG A 240 2.59 -9.39 34.11
C ARG A 240 2.83 -8.52 35.35
N TYR A 241 1.87 -7.68 35.71
CA TYR A 241 1.89 -6.89 36.94
C TYR A 241 0.55 -7.01 37.68
N LEU A 242 0.58 -6.90 39.01
CA LEU A 242 -0.65 -6.87 39.81
C LEU A 242 -1.20 -5.45 39.84
N LYS A 243 -2.50 -5.29 39.55
CA LYS A 243 -3.25 -4.05 39.79
C LYS A 243 -4.58 -4.41 40.45
N GLU A 244 -4.83 -3.86 41.63
CA GLU A 244 -6.09 -4.08 42.37
C GLU A 244 -6.40 -5.59 42.60
N GLY A 245 -5.38 -6.40 42.87
CA GLY A 245 -5.53 -7.84 43.07
C GLY A 245 -5.63 -8.67 41.78
N GLU A 246 -5.71 -8.04 40.61
CA GLU A 246 -5.79 -8.73 39.32
C GLU A 246 -4.45 -8.68 38.56
N TRP A 247 -4.05 -9.81 37.97
CA TRP A 247 -2.92 -9.85 37.04
C TRP A 247 -3.28 -9.14 35.74
N LYS A 248 -2.65 -7.99 35.50
CA LYS A 248 -2.70 -7.26 34.23
C LYS A 248 -1.44 -7.54 33.41
N ARG A 249 -1.53 -7.26 32.12
CA ARG A 249 -0.43 -7.39 31.16
C ARG A 249 -0.11 -6.01 30.61
N TYR A 250 1.17 -5.65 30.56
CA TYR A 250 1.57 -4.45 29.82
C TYR A 250 1.29 -4.64 28.32
N ALA A 251 1.37 -3.54 27.57
CA ALA A 251 1.21 -3.56 26.13
C ALA A 251 2.37 -4.33 25.46
N ASN A 252 2.11 -4.97 24.33
CA ASN A 252 3.18 -5.63 23.57
C ASN A 252 4.10 -4.57 22.95
N THR A 253 5.37 -4.94 22.78
CA THR A 253 6.32 -4.16 21.96
C THR A 253 6.54 -4.89 20.64
N TYR A 254 6.35 -4.18 19.52
CA TYR A 254 6.51 -4.71 18.17
C TYR A 254 7.79 -4.19 17.52
N PHE A 255 8.45 -5.07 16.76
CA PHE A 255 9.63 -4.77 15.97
C PHE A 255 9.45 -5.27 14.54
N ILE A 256 10.06 -4.58 13.58
CA ILE A 256 10.14 -5.01 12.19
C ILE A 256 11.43 -5.80 11.98
N ASN A 257 11.32 -6.93 11.29
CA ASN A 257 12.49 -7.66 10.82
C ASN A 257 12.86 -7.13 9.43
N HIS A 258 14.03 -6.50 9.30
CA HIS A 258 14.52 -5.95 8.05
C HIS A 258 15.05 -7.05 7.12
#